data_AF-R7N152-F1
#
_entry.id   AF-R7N152-F1
#
_cell.length_a   1.000
_cell.length_b   1.000
_cell.length_c   1.000
_cell.angle_alpha   90.00
_cell.angle_beta   90.00
_cell.angle_gamma   90.00
#
_symmetry.space_group_name_H-M   'P 1'
#
loop_
_entity.id
_entity.type
_entity.pdbx_description
1 polymer ?
#
loop_
_entity_poly.entity_id
_entity_poly.type
_entity_poly.pdbx_seq_one_letter_code
_entity_poly.pdbx_strand_id
1 'polypeptide(L)'
;MAEIDAITQGVLDKIDGVGFKQEGAYNLRYNGYPLCHGDSEHIKIKRKEDKPGIDVIISGDADGEYVHIPVVVNTSGMTDEVYNDFYIEDGARVTIVAGCGIHNSGCNDSRHDGIHTFHIGTGCNVRYEEKHYGEGEGTGARILNPMTKVYMVKDSIFNMETVQIEGVDSTKRDTEIFIGENCKLFVTEKLMTHDRQMAVSDIDVILQGADSSAQIISRSVAKGTSKQTFHPKAVGEALCHAHIQCDSIIMDQAQVCSIPEIDAKHVDAAIIHEAAIGRINNEQLIKLNTFGLNEEEAEAVIIENFLR
;
A
#
# COMPACT_ATOMS: atom_id res chain seq x y z
N MET A 1 5.61 -28.35 -1.06
CA MET A 1 4.72 -27.18 -0.97
C MET A 1 3.88 -27.33 0.28
N ALA A 2 3.72 -26.26 1.05
CA ALA A 2 2.80 -26.24 2.19
C ALA A 2 1.35 -26.31 1.69
N GLU A 3 0.49 -27.01 2.42
CA GLU A 3 -0.95 -27.06 2.15
C GLU A 3 -1.58 -25.74 2.59
N ILE A 4 -2.28 -25.08 1.67
CA ILE A 4 -3.00 -23.81 1.90
C ILE A 4 -4.49 -24.14 1.89
N ASP A 5 -5.18 -23.82 2.97
CA ASP A 5 -6.63 -24.06 3.06
C ASP A 5 -7.42 -23.09 2.16
N ALA A 6 -8.68 -23.42 1.88
CA ALA A 6 -9.50 -22.68 0.94
C ALA A 6 -9.79 -21.22 1.36
N ILE A 7 -9.87 -20.94 2.66
CA ILE A 7 -10.09 -19.57 3.16
C ILE A 7 -8.81 -18.76 2.91
N THR A 8 -7.67 -19.31 3.31
CA THR A 8 -6.37 -18.68 3.08
C THR A 8 -6.12 -18.43 1.60
N GLN A 9 -6.45 -19.39 0.72
CA GLN A 9 -6.32 -19.21 -0.72
C GLN A 9 -7.24 -18.10 -1.26
N GLY A 10 -8.50 -18.06 -0.84
CA GLY A 10 -9.45 -17.02 -1.29
C GLY A 10 -9.00 -15.61 -0.91
N VAL A 11 -8.42 -15.45 0.28
CA VAL A 11 -7.82 -14.18 0.71
C VAL A 11 -6.56 -13.85 -0.12
N LEU A 12 -5.70 -14.83 -0.38
CA LEU A 12 -4.50 -14.65 -1.21
C LEU A 12 -4.83 -14.18 -2.62
N ASP A 13 -5.89 -14.73 -3.23
CA ASP A 13 -6.34 -14.36 -4.57
C ASP A 13 -6.78 -12.88 -4.66
N LYS A 14 -7.13 -12.25 -3.52
CA LYS A 14 -7.48 -10.82 -3.44
C LYS A 14 -6.24 -9.94 -3.24
N ILE A 15 -5.31 -10.36 -2.38
CA ILE A 15 -4.19 -9.53 -1.93
C ILE A 15 -2.90 -9.69 -2.75
N ASP A 16 -2.77 -10.74 -3.56
CA ASP A 16 -1.64 -10.91 -4.47
C ASP A 16 -2.10 -10.67 -5.93
N GLY A 17 -1.74 -9.52 -6.49
CA GLY A 17 -2.17 -9.13 -7.84
C GLY A 17 -1.54 -9.94 -8.98
N VAL A 18 -0.43 -10.61 -8.72
CA VAL A 18 0.31 -11.43 -9.70
C VAL A 18 -0.09 -12.90 -9.59
N GLY A 19 -0.71 -13.27 -8.46
CA GLY A 19 -1.12 -14.63 -8.13
C GLY A 19 0.01 -15.34 -7.37
N PHE A 20 -0.18 -15.51 -6.07
CA PHE A 20 0.82 -16.12 -5.19
C PHE A 20 1.16 -17.55 -5.63
N LYS A 21 2.47 -17.84 -5.70
CA LYS A 21 3.00 -19.19 -5.94
C LYS A 21 4.14 -19.45 -4.97
N GLN A 22 4.28 -20.70 -4.56
CA GLN A 22 5.44 -21.17 -3.79
C GLN A 22 6.64 -21.41 -4.73
N GLU A 23 7.05 -20.38 -5.47
CA GLU A 23 8.13 -20.37 -6.46
C GLU A 23 8.93 -19.06 -6.35
N GLY A 24 10.26 -19.14 -6.50
CA GLY A 24 11.13 -17.98 -6.33
C GLY A 24 11.25 -17.53 -4.88
N ALA A 25 11.41 -16.23 -4.67
CA ALA A 25 11.51 -15.64 -3.34
C ALA A 25 10.11 -15.35 -2.78
N TYR A 26 9.76 -16.00 -1.67
CA TYR A 26 8.47 -15.78 -1.03
C TYR A 26 8.52 -16.08 0.47
N ASN A 27 7.62 -15.46 1.24
CA ASN A 27 7.39 -15.76 2.64
C ASN A 27 5.91 -15.47 2.99
N LEU A 28 5.09 -16.53 2.98
CA LEU A 28 3.68 -16.46 3.40
C LEU A 28 3.60 -16.58 4.91
N ARG A 29 2.99 -15.58 5.56
CA ARG A 29 2.72 -15.55 6.99
C ARG A 29 1.24 -15.85 7.25
N TYR A 30 0.96 -16.74 8.18
CA TYR A 30 -0.39 -17.11 8.56
C TYR A 30 -0.53 -17.03 10.08
N ASN A 31 -1.51 -16.28 10.59
CA ASN A 31 -1.77 -16.14 12.03
C ASN A 31 -0.50 -15.90 12.88
N GLY A 32 0.38 -15.01 12.43
CA GLY A 32 1.57 -14.63 13.17
C GLY A 32 2.77 -15.59 13.10
N TYR A 33 2.74 -16.60 12.24
CA TYR A 33 3.91 -17.47 11.98
C TYR A 33 4.18 -17.63 10.48
N PRO A 34 5.44 -17.87 10.08
CA PRO A 34 5.77 -18.17 8.68
C PRO A 34 5.25 -19.57 8.32
N LEU A 35 4.31 -19.63 7.37
CA LEU A 35 3.71 -20.89 6.89
C LEU A 35 4.61 -21.58 5.88
N CYS A 36 5.14 -20.81 4.92
CA CYS A 36 6.11 -21.30 3.95
C CYS A 36 6.99 -20.16 3.47
N HIS A 37 8.22 -20.49 3.11
CA HIS A 37 9.17 -19.54 2.55
C HIS A 37 10.04 -20.20 1.48
N GLY A 38 10.65 -19.38 0.65
CA GLY A 38 11.58 -19.77 -0.40
C GLY A 38 12.49 -18.61 -0.76
N ASP A 39 13.69 -18.96 -1.22
CA ASP A 39 14.66 -18.02 -1.78
C ASP A 39 14.65 -18.16 -3.31
N SER A 40 15.09 -17.12 -4.00
CA SER A 40 15.44 -17.19 -5.42
C SER A 40 16.96 -17.22 -5.62
N GLU A 41 17.41 -17.07 -6.86
CA GLU A 41 18.83 -16.98 -7.20
C GLU A 41 19.47 -15.78 -6.49
N HIS A 42 18.91 -14.57 -6.66
CA HIS A 42 19.50 -13.32 -6.18
C HIS A 42 18.80 -12.74 -4.95
N ILE A 43 17.79 -13.43 -4.40
CA ILE A 43 17.04 -12.94 -3.23
C ILE A 43 17.06 -13.97 -2.12
N LYS A 44 17.49 -13.54 -0.93
CA LYS A 44 17.57 -14.36 0.28
C LYS A 44 16.69 -13.80 1.37
N ILE A 45 15.82 -14.63 1.93
CA ILE A 45 14.93 -14.26 3.03
C ILE A 45 15.44 -14.92 4.32
N LYS A 46 15.84 -14.08 5.27
CA LYS A 46 16.33 -14.52 6.58
C LYS A 46 15.36 -14.11 7.66
N ARG A 47 15.13 -14.99 8.63
CA ARG A 47 14.35 -14.64 9.82
C ARG A 47 15.17 -13.75 10.74
N LYS A 48 14.54 -12.72 11.29
CA LYS A 48 15.13 -11.87 12.35
C LYS A 48 15.24 -12.62 13.67
N GLU A 49 16.31 -12.33 14.42
CA GLU A 49 16.56 -12.91 15.74
C GLU A 49 16.09 -12.01 16.88
N ASP A 50 16.03 -10.69 16.64
CA ASP A 50 15.75 -9.65 17.64
C ASP A 50 14.25 -9.33 17.78
N LYS A 51 13.50 -9.42 16.69
CA LYS A 51 12.06 -9.10 16.63
C LYS A 51 11.34 -9.97 15.59
N PRO A 52 9.99 -10.09 15.65
CA PRO A 52 9.25 -10.84 14.63
C PRO A 52 9.47 -10.26 13.24
N GLY A 53 9.75 -11.11 12.25
CA GLY A 53 9.82 -10.73 10.85
C GLY A 53 11.09 -11.22 10.15
N ILE A 54 11.44 -10.57 9.04
CA ILE A 54 12.45 -11.05 8.10
C ILE A 54 13.35 -9.93 7.58
N ASP A 55 14.59 -10.29 7.26
CA ASP A 55 15.49 -9.52 6.41
C ASP A 55 15.44 -10.12 5.00
N VAL A 56 15.08 -9.30 4.02
CA VAL A 56 15.07 -9.67 2.60
C VAL A 56 16.29 -9.01 1.96
N ILE A 57 17.26 -9.83 1.54
CA ILE A 57 18.51 -9.38 0.95
C ILE A 57 18.41 -9.61 -0.56
N ILE A 58 18.42 -8.53 -1.34
CA ILE A 58 18.27 -8.53 -2.79
C ILE A 58 19.60 -8.09 -3.39
N SER A 59 20.23 -9.00 -4.12
CA SER A 59 21.54 -8.75 -4.72
C SER A 59 21.46 -7.76 -5.89
N GLY A 60 22.57 -7.07 -6.17
CA GLY A 60 22.69 -6.12 -7.28
C GLY A 60 22.50 -6.79 -8.66
N ASP A 61 22.71 -8.10 -8.72
CA ASP A 61 22.49 -8.92 -9.92
C ASP A 61 21.01 -9.28 -10.16
N ALA A 62 20.12 -8.98 -9.20
CA ALA A 62 18.69 -9.24 -9.35
C ALA A 62 18.12 -8.40 -10.50
N ASP A 63 17.50 -9.08 -11.46
CA ASP A 63 16.97 -8.43 -12.66
C ASP A 63 15.57 -8.94 -13.02
N GLY A 64 14.55 -8.22 -12.54
CA GLY A 64 13.15 -8.53 -12.82
C GLY A 64 12.57 -9.64 -11.95
N GLU A 65 13.26 -10.02 -10.88
CA GLU A 65 12.77 -10.98 -9.91
C GLU A 65 11.64 -10.43 -9.03
N TYR A 66 10.84 -11.35 -8.50
CA TYR A 66 9.71 -11.07 -7.62
C TYR A 66 10.00 -11.57 -6.20
N VAL A 67 9.52 -10.81 -5.21
CA VAL A 67 9.44 -11.24 -3.82
C VAL A 67 8.01 -11.17 -3.35
N HIS A 68 7.44 -12.29 -2.94
CA HIS A 68 6.06 -12.35 -2.44
C HIS A 68 6.02 -12.51 -0.92
N ILE A 69 5.47 -11.54 -0.19
CA ILE A 69 5.38 -11.59 1.27
C ILE A 69 3.95 -11.38 1.79
N PRO A 70 2.98 -12.22 1.37
CA PRO A 70 1.61 -12.09 1.83
C PRO A 70 1.43 -12.53 3.29
N VAL A 71 0.43 -11.93 3.94
CA VAL A 71 -0.02 -12.24 5.29
C VAL A 71 -1.52 -12.52 5.30
N VAL A 72 -1.91 -13.62 5.95
CA VAL A 72 -3.31 -13.93 6.20
C VAL A 72 -3.53 -14.13 7.71
N VAL A 73 -4.45 -13.35 8.28
CA VAL A 73 -4.96 -13.53 9.64
C VAL A 73 -6.37 -14.08 9.56
N ASN A 74 -6.58 -15.27 10.11
CA ASN A 74 -7.86 -15.97 10.14
C ASN A 74 -8.37 -16.22 11.58
N THR A 75 -7.48 -16.10 12.57
CA THR A 75 -7.84 -16.33 13.98
C THR A 75 -8.45 -15.06 14.58
N SER A 76 -9.68 -15.15 15.10
CA SER A 76 -10.32 -14.06 15.83
C SER A 76 -9.55 -13.71 17.11
N GLY A 77 -9.33 -12.42 17.38
CA GLY A 77 -8.54 -11.98 18.54
C GLY A 77 -7.03 -11.98 18.31
N MET A 78 -6.57 -12.32 17.10
CA MET A 78 -5.15 -12.35 16.77
C MET A 78 -4.61 -10.93 16.62
N THR A 79 -3.50 -10.63 17.28
CA THR A 79 -2.70 -9.44 17.00
C THR A 79 -1.37 -9.89 16.44
N ASP A 80 -1.09 -9.46 15.22
CA ASP A 80 0.15 -9.74 14.52
C ASP A 80 0.93 -8.46 14.29
N GLU A 81 2.20 -8.43 14.68
CA GLU A 81 3.12 -7.31 14.46
C GLU A 81 4.42 -7.89 13.90
N VAL A 82 4.85 -7.41 12.73
CA VAL A 82 5.97 -8.01 11.99
C VAL A 82 6.83 -6.95 11.32
N TYR A 83 8.14 -7.13 11.40
CA TYR A 83 9.16 -6.21 10.88
C TYR A 83 9.90 -6.82 9.71
N ASN A 84 9.71 -6.27 8.52
CA ASN A 84 10.33 -6.74 7.29
C ASN A 84 11.29 -5.66 6.78
N ASP A 85 12.59 -5.92 6.81
CA ASP A 85 13.60 -5.00 6.31
C ASP A 85 14.12 -5.52 4.96
N PHE A 86 14.07 -4.70 3.92
CA PHE A 86 14.54 -4.98 2.57
C PHE A 86 15.85 -4.25 2.32
N TYR A 87 16.90 -5.01 2.06
CA TYR A 87 18.22 -4.50 1.69
C TYR A 87 18.44 -4.76 0.21
N ILE A 88 18.39 -3.70 -0.59
CA ILE A 88 18.44 -3.77 -2.05
C ILE A 88 19.79 -3.19 -2.48
N GLU A 89 20.68 -4.07 -2.95
CA GLU A 89 22.02 -3.70 -3.39
C GLU A 89 22.00 -2.86 -4.68
N ASP A 90 23.08 -2.11 -4.88
CA ASP A 90 23.23 -1.19 -6.02
C ASP A 90 22.95 -1.89 -7.36
N GLY A 91 22.18 -1.22 -8.22
CA GLY A 91 21.83 -1.67 -9.57
C GLY A 91 20.68 -2.68 -9.66
N ALA A 92 20.20 -3.23 -8.54
CA ALA A 92 19.14 -4.23 -8.54
C ALA A 92 17.83 -3.72 -9.18
N ARG A 93 17.14 -4.60 -9.91
CA ARG A 93 15.79 -4.39 -10.43
C ARG A 93 14.86 -5.47 -9.89
N VAL A 94 13.87 -5.09 -9.10
CA VAL A 94 13.04 -6.04 -8.33
C VAL A 94 11.61 -5.56 -8.17
N THR A 95 10.66 -6.51 -8.15
CA THR A 95 9.27 -6.27 -7.77
C THR A 95 8.96 -6.97 -6.46
N ILE A 96 8.47 -6.22 -5.48
CA ILE A 96 8.10 -6.71 -4.15
C ILE A 96 6.57 -6.64 -4.06
N VAL A 97 5.94 -7.78 -3.85
CA VAL A 97 4.49 -7.94 -3.75
C VAL A 97 4.16 -8.31 -2.31
N ALA A 98 3.54 -7.38 -1.59
CA ALA A 98 3.01 -7.57 -0.26
C ALA A 98 1.48 -7.58 -0.28
N GLY A 99 0.90 -8.22 0.71
CA GLY A 99 -0.54 -8.25 0.86
C GLY A 99 -0.91 -8.62 2.27
N CYS A 100 -1.89 -7.93 2.84
CA CYS A 100 -2.37 -8.18 4.19
C CYS A 100 -3.87 -8.44 4.16
N GLY A 101 -4.26 -9.68 4.46
CA GLY A 101 -5.64 -10.12 4.48
C GLY A 101 -6.10 -10.53 5.87
N ILE A 102 -7.27 -10.06 6.30
CA ILE A 102 -7.90 -10.53 7.55
C ILE A 102 -9.26 -11.17 7.23
N HIS A 103 -9.37 -12.46 7.47
CA HIS A 103 -10.66 -13.15 7.59
C HIS A 103 -11.03 -13.24 9.08
N ASN A 104 -12.08 -12.54 9.51
CA ASN A 104 -12.53 -12.58 10.91
C ASN A 104 -14.00 -12.97 11.00
N SER A 105 -14.24 -14.24 11.35
CA SER A 105 -15.59 -14.79 11.59
C SER A 105 -15.96 -14.84 13.09
N GLY A 106 -15.14 -14.25 13.97
CA GLY A 106 -15.38 -14.23 15.41
C GLY A 106 -15.84 -12.88 15.95
N CYS A 107 -15.91 -12.77 17.28
CA CYS A 107 -16.36 -11.57 17.97
C CYS A 107 -15.23 -10.68 18.53
N ASN A 108 -13.99 -11.15 18.49
CA ASN A 108 -12.82 -10.39 18.94
C ASN A 108 -12.12 -9.74 17.75
N ASP A 109 -11.60 -8.53 17.97
CA ASP A 109 -10.85 -7.79 16.96
C ASP A 109 -9.59 -8.55 16.54
N SER A 110 -9.32 -8.57 15.25
CA SER A 110 -8.09 -9.11 14.68
C SER A 110 -7.30 -7.99 14.03
N ARG A 111 -5.99 -7.98 14.28
CA ARG A 111 -5.08 -6.91 13.90
C ARG A 111 -3.83 -7.46 13.23
N HIS A 112 -3.39 -6.78 12.19
CA HIS A 112 -2.06 -6.97 11.62
C HIS A 112 -1.37 -5.62 11.36
N ASP A 113 -0.16 -5.49 11.89
CA ASP A 113 0.73 -4.36 11.69
C ASP A 113 1.98 -4.86 10.96
N GLY A 114 2.06 -4.57 9.66
CA GLY A 114 3.22 -4.82 8.82
C GLY A 114 4.13 -3.61 8.81
N ILE A 115 5.32 -3.73 9.40
CA ILE A 115 6.34 -2.68 9.40
C ILE A 115 7.37 -3.04 8.34
N HIS A 116 7.43 -2.26 7.27
CA HIS A 116 8.35 -2.43 6.15
C HIS A 116 9.40 -1.33 6.13
N THR A 117 10.69 -1.69 6.14
CA THR A 117 11.79 -0.74 5.91
C THR A 117 12.49 -1.10 4.60
N PHE A 118 12.67 -0.14 3.71
CA PHE A 118 13.39 -0.31 2.45
C PHE A 118 14.69 0.48 2.48
N HIS A 119 15.80 -0.21 2.26
CA HIS A 119 17.14 0.36 2.06
C HIS A 119 17.51 0.18 0.58
N ILE A 120 17.25 1.20 -0.23
CA ILE A 120 17.40 1.16 -1.68
C ILE A 120 18.76 1.75 -2.07
N GLY A 121 19.65 0.90 -2.59
CA GLY A 121 20.96 1.27 -3.09
C GLY A 121 20.96 2.22 -4.30
N THR A 122 22.16 2.49 -4.79
CA THR A 122 22.40 3.35 -5.95
C THR A 122 21.88 2.71 -7.23
N GLY A 123 21.20 3.47 -8.07
CA GLY A 123 20.86 3.01 -9.42
C GLY A 123 19.80 1.90 -9.48
N CYS A 124 19.11 1.60 -8.38
CA CYS A 124 18.10 0.55 -8.33
C CYS A 124 16.81 0.96 -9.04
N ASN A 125 16.05 -0.03 -9.52
CA ASN A 125 14.67 0.15 -9.98
C ASN A 125 13.76 -0.81 -9.22
N VAL A 126 13.00 -0.25 -8.28
CA VAL A 126 12.22 -1.03 -7.33
C VAL A 126 10.75 -0.73 -7.54
N ARG A 127 9.94 -1.78 -7.64
CA ARG A 127 8.48 -1.71 -7.61
C ARG A 127 7.98 -2.39 -6.35
N TYR A 128 7.13 -1.72 -5.59
CA TYR A 128 6.46 -2.25 -4.42
C TYR A 128 4.95 -2.15 -4.61
N GLU A 129 4.26 -3.27 -4.45
CA GLU A 129 2.82 -3.36 -4.50
C GLU A 129 2.30 -3.93 -3.19
N GLU A 130 1.33 -3.26 -2.58
CA GLU A 130 0.74 -3.71 -1.32
C GLU A 130 -0.79 -3.64 -1.38
N LYS A 131 -1.46 -4.77 -1.10
CA LYS A 131 -2.93 -4.82 -1.05
C LYS A 131 -3.46 -5.19 0.33
N HIS A 132 -4.53 -4.53 0.74
CA HIS A 132 -5.21 -4.77 2.00
C HIS A 132 -6.66 -5.18 1.76
N TYR A 133 -7.08 -6.23 2.45
CA TYR A 133 -8.42 -6.80 2.30
C TYR A 133 -8.92 -7.36 3.62
N GLY A 134 -10.19 -7.13 3.92
CA GLY A 134 -10.88 -7.71 5.07
C GLY A 134 -12.14 -8.46 4.63
N GLU A 135 -12.41 -9.59 5.27
CA GLU A 135 -13.66 -10.33 5.09
C GLU A 135 -14.07 -11.11 6.35
N GLY A 136 -15.23 -11.76 6.31
CA GLY A 136 -15.76 -12.59 7.38
C GLY A 136 -17.03 -12.01 8.00
N GLU A 137 -17.90 -12.91 8.44
CA GLU A 137 -19.24 -12.59 8.98
C GLU A 137 -19.22 -12.23 10.49
N GLY A 138 -18.02 -12.10 11.06
CA GLY A 138 -17.81 -11.81 12.47
C GLY A 138 -18.12 -10.36 12.85
N THR A 139 -18.33 -10.12 14.14
CA THR A 139 -18.52 -8.77 14.70
C THR A 139 -17.21 -8.12 15.16
N GLY A 140 -16.13 -8.89 15.26
CA GLY A 140 -14.81 -8.37 15.59
C GLY A 140 -14.24 -7.55 14.44
N ALA A 141 -13.54 -6.46 14.76
CA ALA A 141 -12.95 -5.58 13.77
C ALA A 141 -11.77 -6.24 13.03
N ARG A 142 -11.56 -5.81 11.79
CA ARG A 142 -10.41 -6.11 10.94
C ARG A 142 -9.53 -4.87 10.88
N ILE A 143 -8.43 -4.87 11.64
CA ILE A 143 -7.57 -3.71 11.84
C ILE A 143 -6.24 -3.93 11.10
N LEU A 144 -5.86 -3.01 10.22
CA LEU A 144 -4.61 -3.08 9.47
C LEU A 144 -3.84 -1.77 9.60
N ASN A 145 -2.70 -1.74 10.28
CA ASN A 145 -1.89 -0.53 10.43
C ASN A 145 -0.51 -0.72 9.80
N PRO A 146 -0.40 -0.67 8.47
CA PRO A 146 0.88 -0.78 7.80
C PRO A 146 1.74 0.46 8.08
N MET A 147 3.03 0.22 8.29
CA MET A 147 4.03 1.27 8.38
C MET A 147 5.12 1.01 7.36
N THR A 148 5.43 1.99 6.53
CA THR A 148 6.47 1.89 5.51
C THR A 148 7.51 2.98 5.69
N LYS A 149 8.77 2.60 5.70
CA LYS A 149 9.90 3.52 5.77
C LYS A 149 10.86 3.24 4.61
N VAL A 150 11.24 4.27 3.87
CA VAL A 150 12.05 4.09 2.65
C VAL A 150 13.23 5.05 2.69
N TYR A 151 14.43 4.51 2.45
CA TYR A 151 15.64 5.28 2.24
C TYR A 151 16.15 5.04 0.82
N MET A 152 16.16 6.08 0.00
CA MET A 152 16.66 6.05 -1.37
C MET A 152 18.01 6.75 -1.45
N VAL A 153 19.06 6.04 -1.91
CA VAL A 153 20.43 6.59 -1.93
C VAL A 153 20.65 7.61 -3.05
N LYS A 154 20.88 7.18 -4.29
CA LYS A 154 21.02 8.08 -5.44
C LYS A 154 20.70 7.36 -6.73
N ASP A 155 20.31 8.10 -7.76
CA ASP A 155 20.06 7.57 -9.10
C ASP A 155 19.02 6.43 -9.13
N SER A 156 18.20 6.28 -8.08
CA SER A 156 17.27 5.15 -7.93
C SER A 156 15.83 5.56 -8.21
N ILE A 157 15.05 4.58 -8.66
CA ILE A 157 13.63 4.74 -8.97
C ILE A 157 12.84 3.82 -8.05
N PHE A 158 11.84 4.39 -7.36
CA PHE A 158 10.92 3.63 -6.52
C PHE A 158 9.48 3.89 -6.95
N ASN A 159 8.77 2.83 -7.33
CA ASN A 159 7.35 2.86 -7.65
C ASN A 159 6.60 2.11 -6.56
N MET A 160 5.80 2.80 -5.77
CA MET A 160 4.97 2.24 -4.71
C MET A 160 3.50 2.35 -5.08
N GLU A 161 2.80 1.23 -5.09
CA GLU A 161 1.34 1.18 -5.19
C GLU A 161 0.76 0.53 -3.94
N THR A 162 -0.11 1.23 -3.23
CA THR A 162 -0.84 0.70 -2.08
C THR A 162 -2.34 0.74 -2.34
N VAL A 163 -3.02 -0.37 -2.08
CA VAL A 163 -4.46 -0.53 -2.33
C VAL A 163 -5.15 -1.03 -1.08
N GLN A 164 -6.22 -0.36 -0.66
CA GLN A 164 -7.22 -0.93 0.23
C GLN A 164 -8.46 -1.28 -0.58
N ILE A 165 -8.73 -2.59 -0.70
CA ILE A 165 -9.77 -3.11 -1.57
C ILE A 165 -11.14 -2.89 -0.92
N GLU A 166 -11.38 -3.51 0.23
CA GLU A 166 -12.63 -3.44 1.00
C GLU A 166 -12.48 -4.12 2.36
N GLY A 167 -13.50 -3.97 3.22
CA GLY A 167 -13.68 -4.77 4.44
C GLY A 167 -12.75 -4.48 5.62
N VAL A 168 -11.84 -3.50 5.53
CA VAL A 168 -10.96 -3.10 6.63
C VAL A 168 -11.67 -2.08 7.52
N ASP A 169 -11.98 -2.44 8.77
CA ASP A 169 -12.74 -1.58 9.70
C ASP A 169 -11.97 -0.35 10.16
N SER A 170 -10.67 -0.52 10.38
CA SER A 170 -9.80 0.55 10.84
C SER A 170 -8.41 0.39 10.26
N THR A 171 -7.86 1.47 9.72
CA THR A 171 -6.46 1.55 9.30
C THR A 171 -5.84 2.88 9.70
N LYS A 172 -4.61 2.83 10.22
CA LYS A 172 -3.69 3.96 10.26
C LYS A 172 -2.44 3.57 9.49
N ARG A 173 -2.19 4.27 8.39
CA ARG A 173 -1.07 4.01 7.48
C ARG A 173 -0.05 5.10 7.69
N ASP A 174 1.18 4.71 7.97
CA ASP A 174 2.29 5.65 8.19
C ASP A 174 3.38 5.36 7.16
N THR A 175 3.62 6.29 6.23
CA THR A 175 4.68 6.18 5.22
C THR A 175 5.67 7.32 5.36
N GLU A 176 6.95 7.01 5.52
CA GLU A 176 8.05 7.99 5.57
C GLU A 176 9.11 7.67 4.51
N ILE A 177 9.42 8.59 3.61
CA ILE A 177 10.32 8.37 2.48
C ILE A 177 11.39 9.47 2.42
N PHE A 178 12.65 9.04 2.47
CA PHE A 178 13.82 9.90 2.31
C PHE A 178 14.40 9.72 0.91
N ILE A 179 14.42 10.81 0.13
CA ILE A 179 14.84 10.81 -1.27
C ILE A 179 16.21 11.46 -1.41
N GLY A 180 17.20 10.70 -1.87
CA GLY A 180 18.53 11.20 -2.22
C GLY A 180 18.66 11.74 -3.65
N GLU A 181 19.90 11.95 -4.09
CA GLU A 181 20.23 12.71 -5.31
C GLU A 181 19.75 12.00 -6.59
N ASN A 182 19.16 12.75 -7.51
CA ASN A 182 18.68 12.25 -8.82
C ASN A 182 17.71 11.04 -8.71
N CYS A 183 17.09 10.85 -7.54
CA CYS A 183 16.11 9.80 -7.32
C CYS A 183 14.72 10.20 -7.84
N LYS A 184 13.93 9.20 -8.24
CA LYS A 184 12.55 9.38 -8.71
C LYS A 184 11.59 8.50 -7.92
N LEU A 185 10.65 9.13 -7.25
CA LEU A 185 9.60 8.47 -6.48
C LEU A 185 8.25 8.60 -7.19
N PHE A 186 7.54 7.48 -7.32
CA PHE A 186 6.14 7.44 -7.73
C PHE A 186 5.35 6.69 -6.66
N VAL A 187 4.37 7.36 -6.06
CA VAL A 187 3.45 6.78 -5.07
C VAL A 187 2.04 6.86 -5.62
N THR A 188 1.35 5.72 -5.67
CA THR A 188 -0.07 5.64 -5.97
C THR A 188 -0.78 4.96 -4.82
N GLU A 189 -1.67 5.70 -4.15
CA GLU A 189 -2.56 5.17 -3.13
C GLU A 189 -3.98 5.06 -3.71
N LYS A 190 -4.61 3.90 -3.50
CA LYS A 190 -6.00 3.64 -3.86
C LYS A 190 -6.74 3.15 -2.63
N LEU A 191 -7.75 3.89 -2.18
CA LEU A 191 -8.38 3.62 -0.88
C LEU A 191 -9.91 3.61 -0.97
N MET A 192 -10.52 2.46 -0.67
CA MET A 192 -11.97 2.31 -0.53
C MET A 192 -12.34 2.13 0.94
N THR A 193 -13.36 2.87 1.39
CA THR A 193 -14.05 2.61 2.66
C THR A 193 -15.56 2.61 2.49
N HIS A 194 -16.24 1.76 3.24
CA HIS A 194 -17.70 1.67 3.28
C HIS A 194 -18.21 1.55 4.71
N ASP A 195 -19.53 1.58 4.88
CA ASP A 195 -20.21 1.43 6.17
C ASP A 195 -19.66 2.35 7.26
N ARG A 196 -19.01 1.80 8.28
CA ARG A 196 -18.50 2.53 9.46
C ARG A 196 -16.97 2.54 9.51
N GLN A 197 -16.32 2.18 8.42
CA GLN A 197 -14.87 2.03 8.34
C GLN A 197 -14.17 3.38 8.51
N MET A 198 -12.95 3.32 9.06
CA MET A 198 -12.10 4.48 9.26
C MET A 198 -10.72 4.24 8.65
N ALA A 199 -10.23 5.23 7.91
CA ALA A 199 -8.88 5.22 7.37
C ALA A 199 -8.17 6.54 7.65
N VAL A 200 -6.96 6.44 8.17
CA VAL A 200 -6.00 7.54 8.22
C VAL A 200 -4.77 7.11 7.42
N SER A 201 -4.33 7.96 6.52
CA SER A 201 -3.11 7.73 5.74
C SER A 201 -2.22 8.96 5.81
N ASP A 202 -1.03 8.75 6.37
CA ASP A 202 0.03 9.73 6.52
C ASP A 202 1.16 9.36 5.53
N ILE A 203 1.50 10.25 4.60
CA ILE A 203 2.60 10.06 3.65
C ILE A 203 3.54 11.26 3.72
N ASP A 204 4.70 11.04 4.34
CA ASP A 204 5.76 12.03 4.53
C ASP A 204 6.91 11.77 3.55
N VAL A 205 7.14 12.69 2.62
CA VAL A 205 8.23 12.63 1.64
C VAL A 205 9.22 13.77 1.88
N ILE A 206 10.48 13.41 2.12
CA ILE A 206 11.59 14.34 2.36
C ILE A 206 12.58 14.25 1.20
N LEU A 207 12.61 15.30 0.37
CA LEU A 207 13.48 15.43 -0.80
C LEU A 207 14.80 16.11 -0.40
N GLN A 208 15.79 15.31 -0.01
CA GLN A 208 17.07 15.76 0.53
C GLN A 208 18.17 15.90 -0.53
N GLY A 209 18.09 15.12 -1.60
CA GLY A 209 19.06 15.15 -2.70
C GLY A 209 18.69 16.14 -3.80
N ALA A 210 19.72 16.73 -4.42
CA ALA A 210 19.55 17.57 -5.60
C ALA A 210 19.00 16.77 -6.79
N ASP A 211 18.26 17.44 -7.66
CA ASP A 211 17.60 16.91 -8.86
C ASP A 211 16.66 15.72 -8.59
N SER A 212 16.19 15.58 -7.34
CA SER A 212 15.22 14.56 -6.96
C SER A 212 13.80 14.95 -7.33
N SER A 213 12.95 13.94 -7.57
CA SER A 213 11.54 14.17 -7.88
C SER A 213 10.60 13.17 -7.24
N ALA A 214 9.40 13.63 -6.88
CA ALA A 214 8.33 12.82 -6.33
C ALA A 214 6.99 13.11 -7.00
N GLN A 215 6.22 12.06 -7.26
CA GLN A 215 4.81 12.15 -7.62
C GLN A 215 4.00 11.31 -6.63
N ILE A 216 3.04 11.93 -5.97
CA ILE A 216 2.11 11.27 -5.04
C ILE A 216 0.71 11.44 -5.59
N ILE A 217 0.06 10.33 -5.92
CA ILE A 217 -1.32 10.29 -6.38
C ILE A 217 -2.11 9.50 -5.35
N SER A 218 -3.09 10.12 -4.72
CA SER A 218 -4.07 9.42 -3.88
C SER A 218 -5.44 9.50 -4.54
N ARG A 219 -6.08 8.34 -4.71
CA ARG A 219 -7.45 8.21 -5.18
C ARG A 219 -8.27 7.47 -4.16
N SER A 220 -9.30 8.12 -3.63
CA SER A 220 -10.10 7.52 -2.56
C SER A 220 -11.60 7.58 -2.81
N VAL A 221 -12.31 6.57 -2.34
CA VAL A 221 -13.77 6.49 -2.40
C VAL A 221 -14.30 6.16 -1.02
N ALA A 222 -15.18 7.00 -0.49
CA ALA A 222 -15.81 6.81 0.81
C ALA A 222 -17.34 6.69 0.65
N LYS A 223 -17.90 5.58 1.13
CA LYS A 223 -19.35 5.25 1.06
C LYS A 223 -19.96 5.05 2.45
N GLY A 224 -21.28 5.15 2.56
CA GLY A 224 -22.03 4.92 3.81
C GLY A 224 -21.80 6.02 4.84
N THR A 225 -21.26 5.65 6.00
CA THR A 225 -20.89 6.59 7.10
C THR A 225 -19.38 6.56 7.36
N SER A 226 -18.59 6.05 6.41
CA SER A 226 -17.15 5.85 6.57
C SER A 226 -16.40 7.18 6.60
N LYS A 227 -15.19 7.14 7.16
CA LYS A 227 -14.34 8.31 7.33
C LYS A 227 -12.94 8.07 6.82
N GLN A 228 -12.45 8.99 6.00
CA GLN A 228 -11.08 8.99 5.49
C GLN A 228 -10.41 10.30 5.83
N THR A 229 -9.16 10.22 6.27
CA THR A 229 -8.28 11.35 6.46
C THR A 229 -6.96 11.07 5.76
N PHE A 230 -6.55 11.95 4.84
CA PHE A 230 -5.29 11.85 4.12
C PHE A 230 -4.39 13.05 4.43
N HIS A 231 -3.17 12.79 4.88
CA HIS A 231 -2.15 13.78 5.18
C HIS A 231 -0.93 13.56 4.27
N PRO A 232 -0.94 14.10 3.05
CA PRO A 232 0.25 14.12 2.22
C PRO A 232 1.16 15.27 2.64
N LYS A 233 2.41 14.95 2.93
CA LYS A 233 3.46 15.91 3.27
C LYS A 233 4.64 15.79 2.32
N ALA A 234 5.07 16.91 1.75
CA ALA A 234 6.31 16.99 0.98
C ALA A 234 7.22 18.11 1.51
N VAL A 235 8.46 17.74 1.81
CA VAL A 235 9.50 18.65 2.30
C VAL A 235 10.65 18.69 1.28
N GLY A 236 10.90 19.85 0.68
CA GLY A 236 11.99 20.06 -0.28
C GLY A 236 13.19 20.72 0.38
N GLU A 237 14.28 19.97 0.59
CA GLU A 237 15.51 20.46 1.23
C GLU A 237 16.65 20.77 0.23
N ALA A 238 16.43 20.49 -1.07
CA ALA A 238 17.38 20.71 -2.16
C ALA A 238 16.66 21.24 -3.44
N LEU A 239 17.40 21.41 -4.54
CA LEU A 239 16.81 21.58 -5.88
C LEU A 239 16.01 20.32 -6.23
N CYS A 240 14.68 20.38 -6.14
CA CYS A 240 13.83 19.21 -6.30
C CYS A 240 12.43 19.57 -6.79
N HIS A 241 11.68 18.57 -7.24
CA HIS A 241 10.30 18.73 -7.70
C HIS A 241 9.35 17.70 -7.06
N ALA A 242 8.26 18.15 -6.45
CA ALA A 242 7.21 17.26 -5.95
C ALA A 242 5.83 17.67 -6.50
N HIS A 243 5.05 16.68 -6.93
CA HIS A 243 3.66 16.86 -7.35
C HIS A 243 2.74 15.93 -6.58
N ILE A 244 1.74 16.50 -5.91
CA ILE A 244 0.77 15.77 -5.11
C ILE A 244 -0.62 15.98 -5.71
N GLN A 245 -1.32 14.90 -6.05
CA GLN A 245 -2.68 14.92 -6.56
C GLN A 245 -3.58 14.06 -5.66
N CYS A 246 -4.61 14.67 -5.10
CA CYS A 246 -5.56 14.01 -4.21
C CYS A 246 -6.97 14.08 -4.80
N ASP A 247 -7.47 12.97 -5.33
CA ASP A 247 -8.83 12.90 -5.86
C ASP A 247 -9.68 11.99 -4.97
N SER A 248 -10.83 12.48 -4.53
CA SER A 248 -11.74 11.71 -3.67
C SER A 248 -13.18 11.78 -4.11
N ILE A 249 -13.87 10.65 -4.03
CA ILE A 249 -15.32 10.53 -4.21
C ILE A 249 -15.98 10.27 -2.85
N ILE A 250 -17.00 11.07 -2.52
CA ILE A 250 -17.87 10.88 -1.37
C ILE A 250 -19.27 10.43 -1.81
N MET A 251 -19.82 9.48 -1.05
CA MET A 251 -21.17 8.94 -1.24
C MET A 251 -21.90 8.89 0.11
N ASP A 252 -23.23 9.00 0.08
CA ASP A 252 -24.10 8.95 1.26
C ASP A 252 -23.76 10.00 2.34
N GLN A 253 -23.39 9.54 3.53
CA GLN A 253 -23.01 10.35 4.70
C GLN A 253 -21.51 10.22 5.02
N ALA A 254 -20.72 9.72 4.06
CA ALA A 254 -19.29 9.53 4.25
C ALA A 254 -18.56 10.87 4.38
N GLN A 255 -17.39 10.82 5.00
CA GLN A 255 -16.54 11.98 5.21
C GLN A 255 -15.15 11.69 4.64
N VAL A 256 -14.64 12.62 3.82
CA VAL A 256 -13.24 12.63 3.40
C VAL A 256 -12.62 13.96 3.84
N CYS A 257 -11.45 13.89 4.46
CA CYS A 257 -10.65 15.02 4.86
C CYS A 257 -9.26 14.90 4.24
N SER A 258 -8.76 15.98 3.65
CA SER A 258 -7.38 16.07 3.17
C SER A 258 -6.71 17.24 3.86
N ILE A 259 -5.55 17.00 4.47
CA ILE A 259 -4.75 18.02 5.16
C ILE A 259 -3.34 17.99 4.56
N PRO A 260 -3.12 18.67 3.43
CA PRO A 260 -1.83 18.69 2.76
C PRO A 260 -0.83 19.58 3.51
N GLU A 261 0.43 19.16 3.54
CA GLU A 261 1.56 19.96 4.02
C GLU A 261 2.63 20.04 2.93
N ILE A 262 3.02 21.26 2.56
CA ILE A 262 4.15 21.51 1.65
C ILE A 262 5.14 22.43 2.35
N ASP A 263 6.41 22.03 2.41
CA ASP A 263 7.48 22.77 3.07
C ASP A 263 8.71 22.85 2.17
N ALA A 264 8.89 24.00 1.52
CA ALA A 264 10.06 24.27 0.67
C ALA A 264 11.14 24.98 1.49
N LYS A 265 12.21 24.25 1.84
CA LYS A 265 13.38 24.75 2.60
C LYS A 265 14.56 25.15 1.71
N HIS A 266 14.45 24.94 0.40
CA HIS A 266 15.43 25.35 -0.60
C HIS A 266 14.79 26.28 -1.64
N VAL A 267 15.53 27.30 -2.09
CA VAL A 267 14.99 28.35 -2.99
C VAL A 267 14.54 27.81 -4.35
N ASP A 268 15.19 26.74 -4.81
CA ASP A 268 14.88 26.08 -6.08
C ASP A 268 13.98 24.84 -5.93
N ALA A 269 13.41 24.59 -4.73
CA ALA A 269 12.43 23.52 -4.55
C ALA A 269 11.07 23.92 -5.14
N ALA A 270 10.50 23.07 -5.99
CA ALA A 270 9.17 23.25 -6.57
C ALA A 270 8.22 22.17 -6.05
N ILE A 271 7.25 22.55 -5.23
CA ILE A 271 6.27 21.62 -4.65
C ILE A 271 4.88 22.09 -5.03
N ILE A 272 4.13 21.23 -5.72
CA ILE A 272 2.78 21.50 -6.23
C ILE A 272 1.82 20.50 -5.58
N HIS A 273 0.67 21.01 -5.14
CA HIS A 273 -0.40 20.20 -4.59
C HIS A 273 -1.75 20.60 -5.23
N GLU A 274 -2.50 19.57 -5.64
CA GLU A 274 -3.84 19.67 -6.18
C GLU A 274 -4.76 18.69 -5.43
N ALA A 275 -5.96 19.13 -5.07
CA ALA A 275 -6.95 18.29 -4.41
C ALA A 275 -8.37 18.56 -4.90
N ALA A 276 -9.15 17.50 -5.08
CA ALA A 276 -10.56 17.53 -5.42
C ALA A 276 -11.33 16.50 -4.59
N ILE A 277 -12.33 16.96 -3.84
CA ILE A 277 -13.29 16.10 -3.16
C ILE A 277 -14.66 16.36 -3.77
N GLY A 278 -15.26 15.33 -4.36
CA GLY A 278 -16.51 15.45 -5.10
C GLY A 278 -17.44 14.26 -4.90
N ARG A 279 -18.64 14.38 -5.47
CA ARG A 279 -19.59 13.26 -5.61
C ARG A 279 -19.43 12.61 -6.98
N ILE A 280 -19.97 11.41 -7.15
CA ILE A 280 -20.11 10.80 -8.48
C ILE A 280 -20.89 11.75 -9.41
N ASN A 281 -20.41 11.87 -10.66
CA ASN A 281 -21.06 12.68 -11.68
C ASN A 281 -22.37 12.01 -12.14
N ASN A 282 -23.50 12.65 -11.85
CA ASN A 282 -24.83 12.16 -12.22
C ASN A 282 -25.01 11.95 -13.73
N GLU A 283 -24.35 12.73 -14.58
CA GLU A 283 -24.45 12.55 -16.03
C GLU A 283 -23.80 11.25 -16.48
N GLN A 284 -22.69 10.84 -15.84
CA GLN A 284 -22.06 9.55 -16.09
C GLN A 284 -22.98 8.39 -15.66
N LEU A 285 -23.64 8.52 -14.50
CA LEU A 285 -24.63 7.54 -14.04
C LEU A 285 -25.80 7.41 -15.02
N ILE A 286 -26.42 8.53 -15.42
CA ILE A 286 -27.53 8.53 -16.39
C ILE A 286 -27.10 7.87 -17.70
N LYS A 287 -25.90 8.18 -18.19
CA LYS A 287 -25.38 7.59 -19.43
C LYS A 287 -25.19 6.08 -19.30
N LEU A 288 -24.61 5.57 -18.22
CA LEU A 288 -24.46 4.13 -17.99
C LEU A 288 -25.81 3.43 -17.86
N ASN A 289 -26.79 4.08 -17.21
CA ASN A 289 -28.16 3.57 -17.15
C ASN A 289 -28.80 3.45 -18.55
N THR A 290 -28.49 4.37 -19.48
CA THR A 290 -28.94 4.22 -20.88
C THR A 290 -28.34 3.02 -21.61
N PHE A 291 -27.21 2.50 -21.14
CA PHE A 291 -26.62 1.24 -21.62
C PHE A 291 -27.20 -0.01 -20.94
N GLY A 292 -28.20 0.16 -20.07
CA GLY A 292 -28.93 -0.95 -19.44
C GLY A 292 -28.40 -1.36 -18.07
N LEU A 293 -27.41 -0.64 -17.52
CA LEU A 293 -26.95 -0.87 -16.16
C LEU A 293 -27.98 -0.31 -15.17
N ASN A 294 -28.16 -0.98 -14.03
CA ASN A 294 -28.83 -0.37 -12.90
C ASN A 294 -27.89 0.60 -12.17
N GLU A 295 -28.43 1.36 -11.20
CA GLU A 295 -27.68 2.40 -10.50
C GLU A 295 -26.44 1.85 -9.76
N GLU A 296 -26.56 0.71 -9.07
CA GLU A 296 -25.44 0.08 -8.35
C GLU A 296 -24.35 -0.42 -9.32
N GLU A 297 -24.76 -1.03 -10.45
CA GLU A 297 -23.84 -1.46 -11.50
C GLU A 297 -23.11 -0.26 -12.12
N ALA A 298 -23.83 0.84 -12.39
CA ALA A 298 -23.25 2.06 -12.93
C ALA A 298 -22.27 2.72 -11.95
N GLU A 299 -22.61 2.79 -10.67
CA GLU A 299 -21.72 3.26 -9.60
C GLU A 299 -20.44 2.43 -9.54
N ALA A 300 -20.56 1.09 -9.54
CA ALA A 300 -19.43 0.19 -9.49
C ALA A 300 -18.45 0.41 -10.65
N VAL A 301 -18.97 0.59 -11.89
CA VAL A 301 -18.14 0.88 -13.06
C VAL A 301 -17.40 2.22 -12.92
N ILE A 302 -18.07 3.27 -12.40
CA ILE A 302 -17.43 4.57 -12.20
C ILE A 302 -16.33 4.47 -11.14
N ILE A 303 -16.61 3.79 -10.02
CA ILE A 303 -15.65 3.60 -8.92
C ILE A 303 -14.44 2.80 -9.39
N GLU A 304 -14.65 1.69 -10.10
CA GLU A 304 -13.56 0.85 -10.63
C GLU A 304 -12.65 1.64 -11.58
N ASN A 305 -13.23 2.46 -12.47
CA ASN A 305 -12.44 3.30 -13.37
C ASN A 305 -11.75 4.46 -12.65
N PHE A 306 -12.35 5.00 -11.59
CA PHE A 306 -11.74 6.05 -10.78
C PHE A 306 -10.53 5.53 -10.00
N LEU A 307 -10.63 4.34 -9.41
CA LEU A 307 -9.57 3.68 -8.65
C LEU A 307 -8.52 2.97 -9.54
N ARG A 308 -8.63 3.06 -10.86
CA ARG A 308 -7.72 2.39 -11.81
C ARG A 308 -6.38 3.08 -11.96
#